data_AF-A0A9D7DV45-F1
#
_entry.id   AF-A0A9D7DV45-F1
#
_cell.length_a   1.000
_cell.length_b   1.000
_cell.length_c   1.000
_cell.angle_alpha   90.00
_cell.angle_beta   90.00
_cell.angle_gamma   90.00
#
_symmetry.space_group_name_H-M   'P 1'
#
loop_
_entity.id
_entity.type
_entity.pdbx_description
1 polymer ?
#
loop_
_entity_poly.entity_id
_entity_poly.type
_entity_poly.pdbx_seq_one_letter_code
_entity_poly.pdbx_strand_id
1 'polypeptide(L)'
;MAIAFTSELTIEPGTNVYADAGATITIGGSLVALGTADEPITFRTKDPGERWNGLTIVGGSLEMDYVNLRDFKDYGLYTEAPVAPVSINHVDFDCSSLKFNGIGLRLWNSPTVTQRVQNSVMHSVPSDSHVVGMNLYNCKLAFDNVTIEDCDWINF
;
A
#
# COMPACT_ATOMS: atom_id res chain seq x y z
N MET A 1 -21.11 -10.46 -16.41
CA MET A 1 -21.61 -10.77 -15.06
C MET A 1 -20.45 -10.53 -14.11
N ALA A 2 -20.47 -9.43 -13.36
CA ALA A 2 -19.48 -9.18 -12.31
C ALA A 2 -19.94 -9.92 -11.05
N ILE A 3 -19.11 -10.83 -10.53
CA ILE A 3 -19.35 -11.44 -9.23
C ILE A 3 -18.80 -10.44 -8.21
N ALA A 4 -19.65 -9.90 -7.34
CA ALA A 4 -19.19 -9.07 -6.24
C ALA A 4 -18.29 -9.91 -5.31
N PHE A 5 -17.13 -9.40 -4.93
CA PHE A 5 -16.31 -10.01 -3.89
C PHE A 5 -16.99 -9.70 -2.55
N THR A 6 -17.68 -10.67 -1.95
CA THR A 6 -18.61 -10.42 -0.83
C THR A 6 -17.95 -10.47 0.55
N SER A 7 -16.64 -10.59 0.65
CA SER A 7 -15.93 -10.61 1.94
C SER A 7 -15.20 -9.30 2.20
N GLU A 8 -15.52 -8.67 3.33
CA GLU A 8 -14.86 -7.48 3.84
C GLU A 8 -14.04 -7.84 5.09
N LEU A 9 -12.79 -7.40 5.13
CA LEU A 9 -11.95 -7.41 6.31
C LEU A 9 -11.92 -6.01 6.90
N THR A 10 -12.40 -5.84 8.13
CA THR A 10 -12.24 -4.61 8.90
C THR A 10 -11.13 -4.80 9.93
N ILE A 11 -10.24 -3.81 10.03
CA ILE A 11 -9.17 -3.76 11.03
C ILE A 11 -9.43 -2.55 11.93
N GLU A 12 -9.56 -2.82 13.23
CA GLU A 12 -9.84 -1.79 14.23
C GLU A 12 -8.63 -0.85 14.44
N PRO A 13 -8.86 0.43 14.82
CA PRO A 13 -7.81 1.36 15.20
C PRO A 13 -6.81 0.78 16.21
N GLY A 14 -5.55 1.23 16.14
CA GLY A 14 -4.47 0.79 17.04
C GLY A 14 -3.97 -0.65 16.83
N THR A 15 -4.50 -1.36 15.83
CA THR A 15 -4.10 -2.75 15.55
C THR A 15 -2.71 -2.83 14.91
N ASN A 16 -1.89 -3.77 15.40
CA ASN A 16 -0.69 -4.21 14.72
C ASN A 16 -0.97 -5.50 13.95
N VAL A 17 -0.79 -5.47 12.63
CA VAL A 17 -0.91 -6.63 11.75
C VAL A 17 0.49 -7.16 11.48
N TYR A 18 0.75 -8.41 11.87
CA TYR A 18 2.04 -9.06 11.68
C TYR A 18 1.99 -10.05 10.52
N ALA A 19 2.87 -9.86 9.55
CA ALA A 19 3.19 -10.85 8.52
C ALA A 19 4.50 -11.56 8.87
N ASP A 20 4.58 -12.86 8.58
CA ASP A 20 5.84 -13.59 8.69
C ASP A 20 6.84 -13.14 7.61
N ALA A 21 8.13 -13.38 7.85
CA ALA A 21 9.19 -13.08 6.90
C ALA A 21 8.91 -13.72 5.53
N GLY A 22 8.97 -12.91 4.47
CA GLY A 22 8.69 -13.33 3.10
C GLY A 22 7.22 -13.66 2.79
N ALA A 23 6.28 -13.38 3.70
CA ALA A 23 4.86 -13.56 3.45
C ALA A 23 4.26 -12.36 2.69
N THR A 24 3.25 -12.62 1.87
CA THR A 24 2.39 -11.60 1.26
C THR A 24 1.02 -11.65 1.92
N ILE A 25 0.48 -10.49 2.31
CA ILE A 25 -0.92 -10.39 2.72
C ILE A 25 -1.75 -10.14 1.46
N THR A 26 -2.59 -11.09 1.09
CA THR A 26 -3.47 -10.96 -0.09
C THR A 26 -4.92 -10.84 0.37
N ILE A 27 -5.56 -9.74 0.01
CA ILE A 27 -6.99 -9.52 0.24
C ILE A 27 -7.73 -9.75 -1.07
N GLY A 28 -8.48 -10.85 -1.13
CA GLY A 28 -9.33 -11.21 -2.27
C GLY A 28 -10.70 -10.55 -2.26
N GLY A 29 -10.90 -9.49 -1.46
CA GLY A 29 -12.17 -8.80 -1.25
C GLY A 29 -11.91 -7.35 -0.83
N SER A 30 -12.75 -6.80 0.05
CA SER A 30 -12.59 -5.43 0.52
C SER A 30 -11.78 -5.37 1.82
N LEU A 31 -10.92 -4.36 1.95
CA LEU A 31 -10.21 -4.05 3.19
C LEU A 31 -10.61 -2.64 3.65
N VAL A 32 -11.04 -2.56 4.91
CA VAL A 32 -11.32 -1.32 5.64
C VAL A 32 -10.35 -1.26 6.83
N ALA A 33 -9.41 -0.32 6.80
CA ALA A 33 -8.42 -0.11 7.87
C ALA A 33 -8.40 1.37 8.25
N LEU A 34 -9.32 1.75 9.15
CA LEU A 34 -9.54 3.14 9.54
C LEU A 34 -8.93 3.38 10.91
N GLY A 35 -7.63 3.68 10.95
CA GLY A 35 -6.97 4.15 12.15
C GLY A 35 -7.33 5.61 12.49
N THR A 36 -6.68 6.12 13.53
CA THR A 36 -6.72 7.55 13.87
C THR A 36 -5.31 8.08 14.09
N ALA A 37 -5.16 9.41 14.18
CA ALA A 37 -3.87 10.02 14.51
C ALA A 37 -3.27 9.50 15.83
N ASP A 38 -4.12 9.23 16.82
CA ASP A 38 -3.71 8.74 18.15
C ASP A 38 -3.55 7.20 18.17
N GLU A 39 -4.30 6.49 17.32
CA GLU A 39 -4.32 5.02 17.25
C GLU A 39 -4.17 4.53 15.80
N PRO A 40 -2.98 4.72 15.18
CA PRO A 40 -2.74 4.29 13.81
C PRO A 40 -2.70 2.76 13.71
N ILE A 41 -3.12 2.23 12.56
CA ILE A 41 -2.97 0.80 12.24
C ILE A 41 -1.59 0.60 11.63
N THR A 42 -0.88 -0.45 12.03
CA THR A 42 0.47 -0.73 11.50
C THR A 42 0.58 -2.13 10.94
N PHE A 43 0.94 -2.24 9.65
CA PHE A 43 1.34 -3.51 9.03
C PHE A 43 2.87 -3.61 9.04
N ARG A 44 3.38 -4.71 9.59
CA ARG A 44 4.83 -4.94 9.74
C ARG A 44 5.17 -6.41 9.91
N THR A 45 6.46 -6.71 9.95
CA THR A 45 6.94 -8.00 10.48
C THR A 45 7.01 -7.97 12.01
N LYS A 46 6.93 -9.13 12.65
CA LYS A 46 7.26 -9.28 14.09
C LYS A 46 8.75 -9.56 14.31
N ASP A 47 9.44 -10.02 13.27
CA ASP A 47 10.82 -10.54 13.35
C ASP A 47 11.82 -9.41 13.03
N PRO A 48 12.68 -9.00 13.98
CA PRO A 48 13.60 -7.89 13.78
C PRO A 48 14.56 -8.12 12.60
N GLY A 49 14.67 -7.14 11.70
CA GLY A 49 15.54 -7.20 10.52
C GLY A 49 14.99 -8.02 9.35
N GLU A 50 13.91 -8.78 9.56
CA GLU A 50 13.23 -9.50 8.49
C GLU A 50 12.24 -8.60 7.77
N ARG A 51 11.77 -9.05 6.60
CA ARG A 51 10.85 -8.29 5.74
C ARG A 51 9.76 -9.18 5.19
N TRP A 52 8.54 -8.66 5.15
CA TRP A 52 7.42 -9.27 4.44
C TRP A 52 7.36 -8.73 3.01
N ASN A 53 6.67 -9.42 2.11
CA ASN A 53 6.66 -9.03 0.71
C ASN A 53 5.73 -7.83 0.46
N GLY A 54 4.65 -7.69 1.23
CA GLY A 54 3.72 -6.58 1.03
C GLY A 54 2.24 -6.92 1.11
N LEU A 55 1.42 -5.89 0.90
CA LEU A 55 -0.03 -5.97 0.84
C LEU A 55 -0.52 -5.96 -0.61
N THR A 56 -1.33 -6.95 -0.98
CA THR A 56 -1.95 -7.06 -2.30
C THR A 56 -3.46 -7.08 -2.20
N ILE A 57 -4.15 -6.22 -2.95
CA ILE A 57 -5.60 -6.23 -3.12
C ILE A 57 -5.94 -6.83 -4.48
N VAL A 58 -6.69 -7.92 -4.50
CA VAL A 58 -7.12 -8.63 -5.71
C VAL A 58 -8.64 -8.62 -5.75
N GLY A 59 -9.23 -7.85 -6.66
CA GLY A 59 -10.67 -7.92 -6.95
C GLY A 59 -11.61 -7.03 -6.15
N GLY A 60 -11.25 -6.50 -4.99
CA GLY A 60 -12.17 -5.70 -4.15
C GLY A 60 -11.85 -4.20 -4.06
N SER A 61 -12.30 -3.57 -2.98
CA SER A 61 -12.01 -2.16 -2.64
C SER A 61 -10.97 -2.06 -1.53
N LEU A 62 -10.38 -0.86 -1.40
CA LEU A 62 -9.50 -0.54 -0.29
C LEU A 62 -9.89 0.81 0.28
N GLU A 63 -10.08 0.87 1.59
CA GLU A 63 -10.17 2.11 2.33
C GLU A 63 -9.20 2.06 3.50
N MET A 64 -8.22 2.96 3.51
CA MET A 64 -7.28 3.10 4.61
C MET A 64 -7.11 4.56 5.01
N ASP A 65 -7.18 4.81 6.31
CA ASP A 65 -6.88 6.10 6.93
C ASP A 65 -5.97 5.88 8.15
N TYR A 66 -4.96 6.73 8.35
CA TYR A 66 -3.96 6.61 9.43
C TYR A 66 -3.34 5.20 9.53
N VAL A 67 -2.69 4.79 8.45
CA VAL A 67 -2.03 3.47 8.33
C VAL A 67 -0.54 3.62 8.11
N ASN A 68 0.25 2.83 8.82
CA ASN A 68 1.69 2.71 8.62
C ASN A 68 2.00 1.38 7.93
N LEU A 69 2.66 1.43 6.78
CA LEU A 69 3.20 0.25 6.11
C LEU A 69 4.71 0.25 6.32
N ARG A 70 5.21 -0.74 7.08
CA ARG A 70 6.62 -0.83 7.49
C ARG A 70 7.20 -2.19 7.13
N ASP A 71 8.53 -2.26 7.01
CA ASP A 71 9.27 -3.52 6.81
C ASP A 71 8.87 -4.36 5.57
N PHE A 72 8.30 -3.76 4.53
CA PHE A 72 8.02 -4.44 3.26
C PHE A 72 9.22 -4.38 2.31
N LYS A 73 9.38 -5.40 1.44
CA LYS A 73 10.50 -5.46 0.48
C LYS A 73 10.11 -5.50 -1.00
N ASP A 74 8.91 -5.98 -1.35
CA ASP A 74 8.47 -6.08 -2.76
C ASP A 74 7.42 -5.02 -3.08
N TYR A 75 6.33 -4.95 -2.31
CA TYR A 75 5.26 -3.97 -2.48
C TYR A 75 4.88 -3.36 -1.13
N GLY A 76 4.81 -2.03 -1.02
CA GLY A 76 4.08 -1.44 0.12
C GLY A 76 2.60 -1.77 -0.03
N LEU A 77 2.04 -1.39 -1.17
CA LEU A 77 0.70 -1.75 -1.59
C LEU A 77 0.64 -2.01 -3.10
N TYR A 78 0.09 -3.16 -3.48
CA TYR A 78 -0.20 -3.53 -4.86
C TYR A 78 -1.70 -3.76 -5.06
N THR A 79 -2.31 -3.05 -6.01
CA THR A 79 -3.71 -3.28 -6.38
C THR A 79 -3.78 -3.91 -7.77
N GLU A 80 -4.33 -5.12 -7.85
CA GLU A 80 -4.46 -5.89 -9.10
C GLU A 80 -5.86 -5.78 -9.68
N ALA A 81 -5.93 -5.28 -10.92
CA ALA A 81 -7.20 -5.13 -11.62
C ALA A 81 -7.97 -6.46 -11.84
N PRO A 82 -9.32 -6.39 -11.89
CA PRO A 82 -10.13 -5.20 -11.65
C PRO A 82 -10.28 -4.94 -10.15
N VAL A 83 -9.89 -3.75 -9.67
CA VAL A 83 -10.25 -3.28 -8.32
C VAL A 83 -11.38 -2.26 -8.38
N ALA A 84 -12.23 -2.30 -7.36
CA ALA A 84 -13.15 -1.22 -7.03
C ALA A 84 -12.34 0.00 -6.51
N PRO A 85 -12.98 1.12 -6.12
CA PRO A 85 -12.23 2.30 -5.68
C PRO A 85 -11.27 1.98 -4.52
N VAL A 86 -10.05 2.50 -4.63
CA VAL A 86 -9.04 2.57 -3.58
C VAL A 86 -8.99 4.00 -3.06
N SER A 87 -9.11 4.14 -1.75
CA SER A 87 -8.96 5.39 -1.00
C SER A 87 -7.86 5.23 0.02
N ILE A 88 -6.83 6.04 -0.11
CA ILE A 88 -5.64 6.06 0.76
C ILE A 88 -5.55 7.47 1.36
N ASN A 89 -5.66 7.58 2.68
CA ASN A 89 -5.60 8.84 3.41
C ASN A 89 -4.65 8.71 4.62
N HIS A 90 -3.84 9.73 4.93
CA HIS A 90 -2.89 9.68 6.06
C HIS A 90 -2.08 8.38 6.14
N VAL A 91 -1.61 7.86 5.00
CA VAL A 91 -0.82 6.63 4.97
C VAL A 91 0.65 6.97 4.86
N ASP A 92 1.43 6.30 5.70
CA ASP A 92 2.87 6.39 5.72
C ASP A 92 3.49 5.11 5.11
N PHE A 93 4.15 5.29 3.96
CA PHE A 93 4.90 4.25 3.27
C PHE A 93 6.40 4.39 3.59
N ASP A 94 6.88 3.55 4.50
CA ASP A 94 8.31 3.45 4.81
C ASP A 94 9.01 2.56 3.77
N CYS A 95 9.56 3.18 2.73
CA CYS A 95 10.18 2.49 1.61
C CYS A 95 11.63 2.07 1.86
N SER A 96 12.18 2.30 3.06
CA SER A 96 13.59 2.05 3.41
C SER A 96 14.05 0.61 3.18
N SER A 97 13.09 -0.32 3.11
CA SER A 97 13.32 -1.75 3.03
C SER A 97 13.09 -2.36 1.64
N LEU A 98 12.73 -1.54 0.64
CA LEU A 98 12.53 -2.01 -0.73
C LEU A 98 13.83 -2.59 -1.33
N LYS A 99 13.68 -3.70 -2.06
CA LYS A 99 14.77 -4.40 -2.77
C LYS A 99 14.25 -4.93 -4.12
N PHE A 100 15.15 -5.29 -5.04
CA PHE A 100 14.85 -6.14 -6.21
C PHE A 100 13.57 -5.78 -7.01
N ASN A 101 13.50 -4.57 -7.57
CA ASN A 101 12.29 -4.03 -8.22
C ASN A 101 11.12 -3.70 -7.28
N GLY A 102 11.42 -3.47 -6.00
CA GLY A 102 10.44 -3.13 -4.99
C GLY A 102 9.70 -1.83 -5.30
N ILE A 103 8.41 -1.79 -5.00
CA ILE A 103 7.53 -0.65 -5.30
C ILE A 103 6.78 -0.20 -4.04
N GLY A 104 6.81 1.09 -3.72
CA GLY A 104 6.04 1.62 -2.58
C GLY A 104 4.54 1.46 -2.81
N LEU A 105 4.01 2.09 -3.87
CA LEU A 105 2.61 2.00 -4.26
C LEU A 105 2.48 1.64 -5.74
N ARG A 106 1.79 0.53 -6.03
CA ARG A 106 1.46 0.09 -7.39
C ARG A 106 -0.04 0.07 -7.63
N LEU A 107 -0.48 0.88 -8.59
CA LEU A 107 -1.86 0.91 -9.08
C LEU A 107 -1.91 0.38 -10.51
N TRP A 108 -2.48 -0.82 -10.67
CA TRP A 108 -2.44 -1.56 -11.93
C TRP A 108 -3.82 -1.66 -12.58
N ASN A 109 -3.88 -1.26 -13.86
CA ASN A 109 -4.93 -1.55 -14.84
C ASN A 109 -6.38 -1.26 -14.38
N SER A 110 -6.59 -0.14 -13.68
CA SER A 110 -7.90 0.30 -13.19
C SER A 110 -8.34 1.64 -13.81
N PRO A 111 -8.62 1.69 -15.12
CA PRO A 111 -8.81 2.95 -15.86
C PRO A 111 -10.20 3.58 -15.67
N THR A 112 -11.21 2.79 -15.28
CA THR A 112 -12.61 3.22 -15.19
C THR A 112 -13.00 3.78 -13.83
N VAL A 113 -12.16 3.59 -12.81
CA VAL A 113 -12.40 4.00 -11.43
C VAL A 113 -11.29 4.95 -10.98
N THR A 114 -11.65 6.10 -10.43
CA THR A 114 -10.69 7.04 -9.84
C THR A 114 -10.21 6.49 -8.49
N GLN A 115 -8.94 6.12 -8.42
CA GLN A 115 -8.22 5.85 -7.19
C GLN A 115 -7.87 7.19 -6.51
N ARG A 116 -7.76 7.23 -5.18
CA ARG A 116 -7.44 8.45 -4.43
C ARG A 116 -6.29 8.19 -3.47
N VAL A 117 -5.30 9.08 -3.49
CA VAL A 117 -4.22 9.13 -2.50
C VAL A 117 -4.16 10.55 -1.96
N GLN A 118 -4.36 10.69 -0.65
CA GLN A 118 -4.48 11.98 0.01
C GLN A 118 -3.68 12.01 1.32
N ASN A 119 -3.15 13.17 1.69
CA ASN A 119 -2.50 13.41 2.99
C ASN A 119 -1.44 12.37 3.39
N SER A 120 -0.78 11.75 2.41
CA SER A 120 0.05 10.56 2.60
C SER A 120 1.51 10.87 2.30
N VAL A 121 2.41 10.11 2.92
CA VAL A 121 3.85 10.28 2.77
C VAL A 121 4.47 8.98 2.28
N MET A 122 5.40 9.12 1.35
CA MET A 122 6.32 8.06 0.95
C MET A 122 7.73 8.54 1.18
N HIS A 123 8.48 7.83 2.02
CA HIS A 123 9.80 8.28 2.41
C HIS A 123 10.86 7.18 2.32
N SER A 124 12.12 7.61 2.25
CA SER A 124 13.31 6.76 2.29
C SER A 124 13.37 5.73 1.15
N VAL A 125 13.03 6.15 -0.07
CA VAL A 125 13.13 5.27 -1.26
C VAL A 125 14.61 5.03 -1.58
N PRO A 126 15.13 3.79 -1.45
CA PRO A 126 16.56 3.51 -1.56
C PRO A 126 17.08 3.67 -2.99
N SER A 127 18.36 4.04 -3.14
CA SER A 127 19.07 4.20 -4.42
C SER A 127 19.41 2.88 -5.11
N ASP A 128 18.42 2.02 -5.34
CA ASP A 128 18.54 0.82 -6.16
C ASP A 128 17.98 1.12 -7.55
N SER A 129 18.68 0.69 -8.61
CA SER A 129 18.36 1.03 -10.01
C SER A 129 16.98 0.54 -10.48
N HIS A 130 16.30 -0.25 -9.66
CA HIS A 130 15.02 -0.85 -10.00
C HIS A 130 13.90 -0.56 -9.01
N VAL A 131 14.19 0.12 -7.89
CA VAL A 131 13.15 0.47 -6.91
C VAL A 131 12.36 1.68 -7.39
N VAL A 132 11.04 1.65 -7.21
CA VAL A 132 10.13 2.71 -7.65
C VAL A 132 9.25 3.14 -6.48
N GLY A 133 9.19 4.44 -6.18
CA GLY A 133 8.24 4.93 -5.19
C GLY A 133 6.80 4.61 -5.61
N MET A 134 6.40 5.12 -6.78
CA MET A 134 5.05 4.93 -7.31
C MET A 134 5.07 4.35 -8.72
N ASN A 135 4.34 3.25 -8.95
CA ASN A 135 4.15 2.67 -10.27
C ASN A 135 2.68 2.68 -10.69
N LEU A 136 2.38 3.47 -11.72
CA LEU A 136 1.02 3.73 -12.20
C LEU A 136 0.88 3.18 -13.62
N TYR A 137 -0.04 2.23 -13.83
CA TYR A 137 -0.24 1.62 -15.14
C TYR A 137 -1.72 1.58 -15.49
N ASN A 138 -2.10 2.22 -16.60
CA ASN A 138 -3.47 2.25 -17.12
C ASN A 138 -4.52 2.49 -16.01
N CYS A 139 -4.32 3.52 -15.20
CA CYS A 139 -5.17 3.84 -14.05
C CYS A 139 -5.63 5.30 -14.09
N LYS A 140 -6.73 5.59 -13.38
CA LYS A 140 -7.16 6.96 -13.09
C LYS A 140 -6.92 7.26 -11.62
N LEU A 141 -6.18 8.32 -11.32
CA LEU A 141 -5.74 8.63 -9.96
C LEU A 141 -5.88 10.12 -9.66
N ALA A 142 -6.47 10.44 -8.51
CA ALA A 142 -6.51 11.77 -7.94
C ALA A 142 -5.53 11.83 -6.76
N PHE A 143 -4.69 12.85 -6.76
CA PHE A 143 -3.68 13.12 -5.74
C PHE A 143 -3.94 14.45 -5.07
N ASP A 144 -3.81 14.49 -3.75
CA ASP A 144 -3.96 15.72 -2.97
C ASP A 144 -3.11 15.66 -1.71
N ASN A 145 -2.27 16.67 -1.46
CA ASN A 145 -1.39 16.72 -0.29
C ASN A 145 -0.58 15.41 -0.08
N VAL A 146 0.18 15.00 -1.09
CA VAL A 146 1.07 13.82 -1.01
C VAL A 146 2.51 14.27 -1.08
N THR A 147 3.33 13.81 -0.13
CA THR A 147 4.76 14.10 -0.05
C THR A 147 5.55 12.85 -0.40
N ILE A 148 6.56 13.01 -1.27
CA ILE A 148 7.59 12.00 -1.49
C ILE A 148 8.92 12.63 -1.06
N GLU A 149 9.57 12.07 -0.06
CA GLU A 149 10.75 12.64 0.58
C GLU A 149 11.86 11.60 0.82
N ASP A 150 13.05 12.09 1.18
CA ASP A 150 14.26 11.26 1.36
C ASP A 150 14.54 10.33 0.16
N CYS A 151 14.42 10.88 -1.05
CA CYS A 151 14.63 10.15 -2.29
C CYS A 151 16.10 10.18 -2.71
N ASP A 152 16.76 9.01 -2.70
CA ASP A 152 18.16 8.91 -3.13
C ASP A 152 18.31 8.70 -4.66
N TRP A 153 17.24 8.28 -5.34
CA TRP A 153 17.17 8.22 -6.82
C TRP A 153 15.71 8.30 -7.29
N ILE A 154 15.36 9.25 -8.16
CA ILE A 154 13.98 9.45 -8.63
C ILE A 154 13.87 9.00 -10.10
N ASN A 155 13.24 7.86 -10.36
CA ASN A 155 12.64 7.57 -11.66
C ASN A 155 11.12 7.72 -11.52
N PHE A 156 10.56 8.66 -12.28
CA PHE A 156 9.12 8.86 -12.44
C PHE A 156 8.55 7.91 -13.49
#